data_AF-A0ABC9TTY9-F1
#
_entry.id   AF-A0ABC9TTY9-F1
#
_cell.length_a   1.000
_cell.length_b   1.000
_cell.length_c   1.000
_cell.angle_alpha   90.00
_cell.angle_beta   90.00
_cell.angle_gamma   90.00
#
_symmetry.space_group_name_H-M   'P 1'
#
loop_
_entity.id
_entity.type
_entity.pdbx_description
1 polymer ?
#
loop_
_entity_poly.entity_id
_entity_poly.type
_entity_poly.pdbx_seq_one_letter_code
_entity_poly.pdbx_strand_id
1 'polypeptide(L)'
;MFLNKNCPGCGGGEGNQTCKIARCSIEHDGVEYCFQCGEYPCEKYEHIDDFDSFITHRQRKADLKKAKLSGVEAYNKEQQEKVRILDILLSGYNDGRKKTLFCVAVNLLELQELQEVLREIENRPDIKMLTLKEKSAFVAGLLQDTASNRGIDLKLHKKKR
;
A
#
# COMPACT_ATOMS: atom_id res chain seq x y z
N MET A 1 8.36 -0.29 13.90
CA MET A 1 9.02 -1.56 13.53
C MET A 1 10.10 -1.80 14.57
N PHE A 2 9.92 -2.75 15.49
CA PHE A 2 10.99 -3.14 16.42
C PHE A 2 12.02 -3.95 15.64
N LEU A 3 13.02 -3.28 15.08
CA LEU A 3 14.16 -3.94 14.43
C LEU A 3 15.14 -4.40 15.52
N ASN A 4 14.72 -5.37 16.33
CA ASN A 4 15.56 -6.07 17.31
C ASN A 4 16.61 -6.93 16.60
N LYS A 5 17.61 -6.28 15.99
CA LYS A 5 18.82 -6.85 15.36
C LYS A 5 18.62 -7.92 14.28
N ASN A 6 17.40 -8.40 14.02
CA ASN A 6 17.08 -9.39 13.00
C ASN A 6 15.76 -9.04 12.31
N CYS A 7 15.78 -8.98 10.98
CA CYS A 7 14.57 -9.02 10.17
C CYS A 7 14.01 -10.46 10.23
N PRO A 8 12.74 -10.68 10.60
CA PRO A 8 12.17 -12.02 10.60
C PRO A 8 12.10 -12.62 9.19
N GLY A 9 12.35 -11.84 8.14
CA GLY A 9 12.49 -12.35 6.78
C GLY A 9 11.22 -12.95 6.19
N CYS A 10 11.31 -13.38 4.93
CA CYS A 10 10.25 -14.10 4.21
C CYS A 10 10.30 -15.61 4.55
N GLY A 11 10.41 -15.96 5.85
CA GLY A 11 10.60 -17.33 6.32
C GLY A 11 11.06 -17.49 7.78
N GLY A 12 10.69 -16.57 8.68
CA GLY A 12 11.29 -16.35 10.00
C GLY A 12 11.20 -17.47 11.04
N GLY A 13 11.97 -18.53 10.82
CA GLY A 13 12.33 -19.55 11.80
C GLY A 13 13.84 -19.79 11.83
N GLU A 14 14.29 -20.76 12.64
CA GLU A 14 15.68 -21.23 12.62
C GLU A 14 16.08 -21.70 11.21
N GLY A 15 17.28 -21.31 10.76
CA GLY A 15 17.77 -21.64 9.40
C GLY A 15 17.55 -20.57 8.33
N ASN A 16 17.36 -19.30 8.71
CA ASN A 16 17.19 -18.18 7.79
C ASN A 16 18.24 -18.14 6.68
N GLN A 17 17.77 -18.25 5.43
CA GLN A 17 18.56 -18.01 4.23
C GLN A 17 19.06 -16.55 4.21
N THR A 18 20.26 -16.33 3.67
CA THR A 18 20.82 -14.97 3.58
C THR A 18 19.93 -14.08 2.70
N CYS A 19 19.28 -13.09 3.33
CA CYS A 19 18.45 -12.14 2.60
C CYS A 19 19.33 -11.20 1.76
N LYS A 20 19.16 -11.21 0.44
CA LYS A 20 19.92 -10.33 -0.47
C LYS A 20 19.76 -8.84 -0.14
N ILE A 21 18.61 -8.42 0.40
CA ILE A 21 18.37 -7.04 0.83
C ILE A 21 19.13 -6.73 2.12
N ALA A 22 19.12 -7.64 3.10
CA ALA A 22 19.88 -7.46 4.34
C ALA A 22 21.40 -7.41 4.05
N ARG A 23 21.90 -8.28 3.17
CA ARG A 23 23.29 -8.24 2.73
C ARG A 23 23.63 -6.91 2.04
N CYS A 24 22.76 -6.43 1.15
CA CYS A 24 22.92 -5.14 0.48
C CYS A 24 22.94 -3.96 1.47
N SER A 25 22.20 -4.02 2.57
CA SER A 25 22.28 -2.99 3.62
C SER A 25 23.65 -3.03 4.30
N ILE A 26 24.11 -4.21 4.72
CA ILE A 26 25.41 -4.39 5.41
C ILE A 26 26.59 -3.94 4.53
N GLU A 27 26.55 -4.26 3.23
CA GLU A 27 27.58 -3.86 2.25
C GLU A 27 27.61 -2.34 2.00
N HIS A 28 26.51 -1.63 2.31
CA HIS A 28 26.37 -0.18 2.11
C HIS A 28 26.08 0.51 3.46
N ASP A 29 27.04 0.43 4.39
CA ASP A 29 27.05 1.13 5.68
C ASP A 29 25.94 0.75 6.68
N GLY A 30 25.28 -0.39 6.48
CA GLY A 30 24.22 -0.86 7.37
C GLY A 30 22.95 0.00 7.33
N VAL A 31 22.69 0.68 6.20
CA VAL A 31 21.50 1.54 6.05
C VAL A 31 20.19 0.76 6.24
N GLU A 32 19.24 1.33 6.96
CA GLU A 32 17.95 0.67 7.27
C GLU A 32 16.98 0.73 6.08
N TYR A 33 17.06 1.79 5.27
CA TYR A 33 16.19 2.04 4.13
C TYR A 33 17.01 2.34 2.88
N CYS A 34 16.56 1.87 1.71
CA CYS A 34 17.26 2.12 0.46
C CYS A 34 17.47 3.62 0.19
N PHE A 35 16.52 4.50 0.57
CA PHE A 35 16.65 5.95 0.36
C PHE A 35 17.79 6.63 1.16
N GLN A 36 18.39 5.91 2.10
CA GLN A 36 19.56 6.34 2.88
C GLN A 36 20.88 5.93 2.23
N CYS A 37 20.87 4.97 1.29
CA CYS A 37 22.07 4.58 0.54
C CYS A 37 22.51 5.72 -0.38
N GLY A 38 23.82 6.00 -0.42
CA GLY A 38 24.39 7.02 -1.30
C GLY A 38 24.20 6.73 -2.80
N GLU A 39 24.00 5.47 -3.16
CA GLU A 39 23.75 5.03 -4.53
C GLU A 39 22.27 5.02 -4.91
N TYR A 40 21.35 5.35 -3.99
CA TYR A 40 19.92 5.32 -4.29
C TYR A 40 19.48 6.55 -5.10
N PRO A 41 18.68 6.38 -6.18
CA PRO A 41 18.23 5.11 -6.75
C PRO A 41 19.32 4.40 -7.57
N CYS A 42 19.57 3.12 -7.29
CA CYS A 42 20.56 2.30 -8.01
C CYS A 42 19.93 1.47 -9.13
N GLU A 43 20.74 0.71 -9.87
CA GLU A 43 20.31 -0.19 -10.98
C GLU A 43 19.16 -1.14 -10.59
N LYS A 44 19.06 -1.56 -9.32
CA LYS A 44 17.98 -2.43 -8.83
C LYS A 44 16.60 -1.76 -8.85
N TYR A 45 16.55 -0.44 -8.91
CA TYR A 45 15.33 0.38 -9.01
C TYR A 45 15.01 0.78 -10.46
N GLU A 46 15.81 0.33 -11.43
CA GLU A 46 15.46 0.38 -12.84
C GLU A 46 14.26 -0.55 -13.07
N HIS A 47 13.23 -0.07 -13.77
CA HIS A 47 12.02 -0.83 -14.11
C HIS A 47 11.19 -1.40 -12.93
N ILE A 48 11.49 -1.06 -11.66
CA ILE A 48 10.83 -1.62 -10.47
C ILE A 48 9.32 -1.33 -10.39
N ASP A 49 8.86 -0.31 -11.11
CA ASP A 49 7.48 0.16 -11.15
C ASP A 49 6.79 -0.13 -12.50
N ASP A 50 7.47 -0.79 -13.44
CA ASP A 50 6.95 -1.03 -14.80
C ASP A 50 5.75 -1.98 -14.79
N PHE A 51 5.76 -2.95 -13.88
CA PHE A 51 4.70 -3.95 -13.76
C PHE A 51 4.43 -4.28 -12.30
N ASP A 52 3.15 -4.47 -12.00
CA ASP A 52 2.64 -4.89 -10.71
C ASP A 52 2.76 -6.40 -10.50
N SER A 53 2.87 -6.79 -9.24
CA SER A 53 2.82 -8.18 -8.80
C SER A 53 1.39 -8.55 -8.36
N PHE A 54 1.23 -9.15 -7.18
CA PHE A 54 -0.05 -9.30 -6.50
C PHE A 54 -0.53 -8.01 -5.81
N ILE A 55 0.35 -6.99 -5.75
CA ILE A 55 0.10 -5.63 -5.28
C ILE A 55 0.68 -4.63 -6.30
N THR A 56 0.13 -3.42 -6.34
CA THR A 56 0.65 -2.33 -7.17
C THR A 56 2.04 -1.90 -6.71
N HIS A 57 2.90 -1.55 -7.67
CA HIS A 57 4.24 -1.03 -7.45
C HIS A 57 4.31 0.49 -7.66
N ARG A 58 3.30 1.10 -8.26
CA ARG A 58 3.31 2.49 -8.77
C ARG A 58 3.72 3.55 -7.74
N GLN A 59 3.51 3.29 -6.45
CA GLN A 59 3.82 4.24 -5.39
C GLN A 59 5.20 4.01 -4.72
N ARG A 60 5.93 2.92 -5.00
CA ARG A 60 7.15 2.53 -4.25
C ARG A 60 8.20 3.64 -4.15
N LYS A 61 8.57 4.26 -5.28
CA LYS A 61 9.56 5.35 -5.28
C LYS A 61 9.03 6.59 -4.55
N ALA A 62 7.76 6.92 -4.77
CA ALA A 62 7.11 8.06 -4.11
C ALA A 62 6.98 7.85 -2.60
N ASP A 63 6.66 6.64 -2.15
CA ASP A 63 6.60 6.23 -0.74
C ASP A 63 7.96 6.30 -0.07
N LEU A 64 9.02 5.81 -0.73
CA LEU A 64 10.39 5.95 -0.22
C LEU A 64 10.81 7.41 -0.10
N LYS A 65 10.42 8.26 -1.06
CA LYS A 65 10.63 9.70 -0.99
C LYS A 65 9.82 10.34 0.13
N LYS A 66 8.56 9.94 0.32
CA LYS A 66 7.67 10.41 1.40
C LYS A 66 8.28 10.08 2.75
N ALA A 67 8.67 8.82 2.96
CA ALA A 67 9.35 8.37 4.18
C ALA A 67 10.67 9.12 4.44
N LYS A 68 11.45 9.42 3.40
CA LYS A 68 12.66 10.25 3.52
C LYS A 68 12.36 11.68 3.96
N LEU A 69 11.30 12.30 3.42
CA LEU A 69 10.96 13.70 3.68
C LEU A 69 10.21 13.90 5.00
N SER A 70 9.24 13.04 5.32
CA SER A 70 8.41 13.15 6.54
C SER A 70 9.02 12.43 7.74
N GLY A 71 10.04 11.60 7.52
CA GLY A 71 10.54 10.65 8.51
C GLY A 71 9.72 9.37 8.55
N VAL A 72 10.40 8.28 8.90
CA VAL A 72 9.87 6.91 8.96
C VAL A 72 8.71 6.78 9.94
N GLU A 73 8.78 7.46 11.08
CA GLU A 73 7.72 7.38 12.10
C GLU A 73 6.41 7.97 11.58
N ALA A 74 6.45 9.16 10.98
CA ALA A 74 5.27 9.80 10.40
C ALA A 74 4.69 8.98 9.24
N TYR A 75 5.56 8.48 8.36
CA TYR A 75 5.14 7.58 7.27
C TYR A 75 4.46 6.33 7.81
N ASN A 76 5.02 5.69 8.85
CA ASN A 76 4.42 4.49 9.45
C ASN A 76 3.06 4.78 10.11
N LYS A 77 2.87 5.94 10.73
CA LYS A 77 1.56 6.35 11.28
C LYS A 77 0.52 6.45 10.16
N GLU A 78 0.89 7.02 9.02
CA GLU A 78 0.01 7.06 7.85
C GLU A 78 -0.30 5.65 7.31
N GLN A 79 0.70 4.78 7.19
CA GLN A 79 0.49 3.41 6.73
C GLN A 79 -0.41 2.61 7.69
N GLN A 80 -0.27 2.80 9.00
CA GLN A 80 -1.16 2.20 9.99
C GLN A 80 -2.61 2.67 9.77
N GLU A 81 -2.82 3.94 9.46
CA GLU A 81 -4.15 4.45 9.15
C GLU A 81 -4.73 3.82 7.88
N LYS A 82 -3.93 3.75 6.82
CA LYS A 82 -4.32 3.06 5.59
C LYS A 82 -4.69 1.59 5.84
N VAL A 83 -3.97 0.89 6.72
CA VAL A 83 -4.32 -0.47 7.16
C VAL A 83 -5.68 -0.50 7.86
N ARG A 84 -5.93 0.41 8.82
CA ARG A 84 -7.24 0.50 9.50
C ARG A 84 -8.39 0.72 8.51
N ILE A 85 -8.20 1.62 7.55
CA ILE A 85 -9.19 1.88 6.50
C ILE A 85 -9.42 0.63 5.64
N LEU A 86 -8.35 -0.05 5.21
CA LEU A 86 -8.46 -1.28 4.44
C LEU A 86 -9.23 -2.37 5.21
N ASP A 87 -9.00 -2.52 6.50
CA ASP A 87 -9.72 -3.47 7.35
C ASP A 87 -11.22 -3.15 7.43
N ILE A 88 -11.59 -1.88 7.54
CA ILE A 88 -12.99 -1.42 7.48
C ILE A 88 -13.61 -1.78 6.12
N LEU A 89 -12.92 -1.48 5.02
CA LEU A 89 -13.39 -1.78 3.66
C LEU A 89 -13.59 -3.28 3.44
N LEU A 90 -12.63 -4.10 3.89
CA LEU A 90 -12.67 -5.55 3.71
C LEU A 90 -13.70 -6.24 4.61
N SER A 91 -13.89 -5.78 5.84
CA SER A 91 -14.85 -6.40 6.78
C SER A 91 -16.30 -5.97 6.50
N GLY A 92 -16.52 -4.70 6.14
CA GLY A 92 -17.86 -4.13 6.00
C GLY A 92 -18.42 -4.13 4.58
N TYR A 93 -17.55 -4.13 3.55
CA TYR A 93 -17.95 -3.76 2.19
C TYR A 93 -17.43 -4.71 1.10
N ASN A 94 -16.68 -5.76 1.45
CA ASN A 94 -16.20 -6.73 0.46
C ASN A 94 -17.24 -7.83 0.25
N ASP A 95 -17.84 -7.88 -0.93
CA ASP A 95 -18.77 -8.93 -1.36
C ASP A 95 -18.08 -10.23 -1.85
N GLY A 96 -16.76 -10.32 -1.65
CA GLY A 96 -15.92 -11.41 -2.15
C GLY A 96 -15.28 -11.14 -3.51
N ARG A 97 -15.64 -10.04 -4.19
CA ARG A 97 -15.13 -9.69 -5.53
C ARG A 97 -14.34 -8.37 -5.58
N LYS A 98 -14.37 -7.56 -4.52
CA LYS A 98 -13.77 -6.21 -4.49
C LYS A 98 -12.44 -6.12 -3.74
N LYS A 99 -11.92 -7.20 -3.17
CA LYS A 99 -10.64 -7.22 -2.44
C LYS A 99 -9.50 -6.52 -3.20
N THR A 100 -9.27 -6.89 -4.47
CA THR A 100 -8.19 -6.28 -5.27
C THR A 100 -8.41 -4.79 -5.48
N LEU A 101 -9.65 -4.36 -5.77
CA LEU A 101 -9.97 -2.94 -5.94
C LEU A 101 -9.65 -2.16 -4.67
N PHE A 102 -10.07 -2.64 -3.50
CA PHE A 102 -9.83 -1.97 -2.22
C PHE A 102 -8.34 -1.90 -1.88
N CYS A 103 -7.59 -2.99 -2.09
CA CYS A 103 -6.14 -2.99 -1.87
C CYS A 103 -5.41 -1.99 -2.79
N VAL A 104 -5.80 -1.93 -4.07
CA VAL A 104 -5.19 -0.98 -5.03
C VAL A 104 -5.56 0.46 -4.66
N ALA A 105 -6.83 0.72 -4.34
CA ALA A 105 -7.28 2.06 -3.96
C ALA A 105 -6.57 2.59 -2.71
N VAL A 106 -6.48 1.79 -1.64
CA VAL A 106 -5.80 2.20 -0.41
C VAL A 106 -4.30 2.43 -0.64
N ASN A 107 -3.67 1.67 -1.53
CA ASN A 107 -2.28 1.88 -1.87
C ASN A 107 -2.06 3.19 -2.65
N LEU A 108 -2.91 3.48 -3.64
CA LEU A 108 -2.71 4.60 -4.58
C LEU A 108 -3.32 5.94 -4.16
N LEU A 109 -4.40 5.95 -3.38
CA LEU A 109 -5.04 7.18 -2.90
C LEU A 109 -4.33 7.71 -1.66
N GLU A 110 -4.32 9.03 -1.49
CA GLU A 110 -3.80 9.68 -0.29
C GLU A 110 -4.72 9.42 0.91
N LEU A 111 -4.15 9.48 2.12
CA LEU A 111 -4.90 9.18 3.33
C LEU A 111 -6.16 10.07 3.49
N GLN A 112 -6.03 11.35 3.16
CA GLN A 112 -7.15 12.30 3.26
C GLN A 112 -8.32 11.90 2.34
N GLU A 113 -8.03 11.47 1.12
CA GLU A 113 -9.03 11.03 0.15
C GLU A 113 -9.77 9.78 0.65
N LEU A 114 -9.03 8.84 1.25
CA LEU A 114 -9.63 7.65 1.86
C LEU A 114 -10.52 7.99 3.07
N GLN A 115 -10.13 8.97 3.88
CA GLN A 115 -10.94 9.46 4.99
C GLN A 115 -12.21 10.19 4.52
N GLU A 116 -12.15 10.88 3.39
CA GLU A 116 -13.32 11.48 2.73
C GLU A 116 -14.30 10.41 2.27
N VAL A 117 -13.80 9.35 1.62
CA VAL A 117 -14.62 8.19 1.23
C VAL A 117 -15.30 7.57 2.44
N LEU A 118 -14.61 7.36 3.57
CA LEU A 118 -15.25 6.83 4.78
C LEU A 118 -16.35 7.77 5.33
N ARG A 119 -16.10 9.09 5.34
CA ARG A 119 -17.11 10.07 5.76
C ARG A 119 -18.35 10.04 4.87
N GLU A 120 -18.19 9.90 3.56
CA GLU A 120 -19.31 9.76 2.64
C GLU A 120 -20.12 8.48 2.87
N ILE A 121 -19.44 7.38 3.20
CA ILE A 121 -20.09 6.11 3.56
C ILE A 121 -20.91 6.27 4.85
N GLU A 122 -20.33 6.89 5.88
CA GLU A 122 -21.01 7.11 7.17
C GLU A 122 -22.21 8.05 7.05
N ASN A 123 -22.12 9.06 6.19
CA ASN A 123 -23.19 10.04 5.95
C ASN A 123 -24.32 9.50 5.07
N ARG A 124 -24.17 8.31 4.47
CA ARG A 124 -25.23 7.70 3.66
C ARG A 124 -26.34 7.13 4.56
N PRO A 125 -27.56 7.71 4.58
CA PRO A 125 -28.58 7.39 5.60
C PRO A 125 -29.09 5.94 5.56
N ASP A 126 -29.18 5.36 4.36
CA ASP A 126 -29.70 4.02 4.10
C ASP A 126 -28.61 2.93 4.10
N ILE A 127 -27.33 3.29 4.32
CA ILE A 127 -26.20 2.35 4.16
C ILE A 127 -26.39 1.06 4.95
N LYS A 128 -26.96 1.14 6.17
CA LYS A 128 -27.18 -0.02 7.04
C LYS A 128 -28.25 -0.98 6.50
N MET A 129 -29.22 -0.47 5.75
CA MET A 129 -30.34 -1.24 5.18
C MET A 129 -29.95 -1.97 3.88
N LEU A 130 -28.87 -1.53 3.24
CA LEU A 130 -28.39 -2.14 2.01
C LEU A 130 -27.83 -3.54 2.22
N THR A 131 -28.01 -4.38 1.20
CA THR A 131 -27.32 -5.65 1.08
C THR A 131 -25.80 -5.45 0.98
N LEU A 132 -25.02 -6.47 1.32
CA LEU A 132 -23.55 -6.41 1.18
C LEU A 132 -23.12 -6.09 -0.26
N LYS A 133 -23.86 -6.58 -1.26
CA LYS A 133 -23.57 -6.32 -2.68
C LYS A 133 -23.79 -4.84 -3.04
N GLU A 134 -24.86 -4.23 -2.56
CA GLU A 134 -25.15 -2.80 -2.78
C GLU A 134 -24.16 -1.90 -2.06
N LYS A 135 -23.82 -2.22 -0.80
CA LYS A 135 -22.74 -1.57 -0.05
C LYS A 135 -21.43 -1.62 -0.82
N SER A 136 -21.06 -2.81 -1.30
CA SER A 136 -19.84 -3.04 -2.05
C SER A 136 -19.79 -2.24 -3.35
N ALA A 137 -20.90 -2.23 -4.10
CA ALA A 137 -21.01 -1.46 -5.35
C ALA A 137 -20.89 0.05 -5.10
N PHE A 138 -21.53 0.56 -4.05
CA PHE A 138 -21.46 1.96 -3.67
C PHE A 138 -20.03 2.39 -3.31
N VAL A 139 -19.38 1.67 -2.38
CA VAL A 139 -18.00 1.97 -1.97
C VAL A 139 -17.02 1.84 -3.14
N ALA A 140 -17.20 0.84 -4.00
CA ALA A 140 -16.41 0.72 -5.22
C ALA A 140 -16.59 1.92 -6.15
N GLY A 141 -17.81 2.47 -6.25
CA GLY A 141 -18.08 3.71 -6.99
C GLY A 141 -17.31 4.90 -6.42
N LEU A 142 -17.43 5.16 -5.12
CA LEU A 142 -16.73 6.27 -4.46
C LEU A 142 -15.21 6.23 -4.67
N LEU A 143 -14.61 5.04 -4.52
CA LEU A 143 -13.17 4.86 -4.75
C LEU A 143 -12.78 5.11 -6.22
N GLN A 144 -13.61 4.67 -7.16
CA GLN A 144 -13.37 4.90 -8.59
C GLN A 144 -13.52 6.36 -8.97
N ASP A 145 -14.51 7.06 -8.42
CA ASP A 145 -14.72 8.49 -8.66
C ASP A 145 -13.54 9.30 -8.11
N THR A 146 -13.12 9.00 -6.88
CA THR A 146 -11.94 9.60 -6.24
C THR A 146 -10.68 9.39 -7.06
N ALA A 147 -10.44 8.15 -7.52
CA ALA A 147 -9.29 7.82 -8.35
C ALA A 147 -9.35 8.49 -9.74
N SER A 148 -10.54 8.58 -10.34
CA SER A 148 -10.75 9.21 -11.64
C SER A 148 -10.46 10.71 -11.59
N ASN A 149 -10.85 11.41 -10.52
CA ASN A 149 -10.52 12.81 -10.28
C ASN A 149 -9.00 13.06 -10.21
N ARG A 150 -8.23 12.04 -9.82
CA ARG A 150 -6.77 12.03 -9.75
C ARG A 150 -6.09 11.50 -11.01
N GLY A 151 -6.84 11.05 -12.01
CA GLY A 151 -6.30 10.36 -13.20
C GLY A 151 -5.65 9.01 -12.87
N ILE A 152 -6.09 8.34 -11.81
CA ILE A 152 -5.55 7.06 -11.34
C ILE A 152 -6.47 5.92 -11.77
N ASP A 153 -5.92 4.93 -12.50
CA ASP A 153 -6.59 3.65 -12.75
C ASP A 153 -6.40 2.68 -11.57
N LEU A 154 -7.52 2.18 -11.02
CA LEU A 154 -7.55 1.21 -9.91
C LEU A 154 -7.44 -0.24 -10.39
N LYS A 155 -6.48 -0.53 -11.28
CA LYS A 155 -6.19 -1.88 -11.78
C LYS A 155 -4.70 -2.20 -11.63
N LEU A 156 -4.40 -3.48 -11.48
CA LEU A 156 -3.02 -3.97 -11.50
C LEU A 156 -2.52 -4.07 -12.94
N HIS A 157 -1.37 -3.45 -13.22
CA HIS A 157 -0.70 -3.44 -14.51
C HIS A 157 0.30 -4.59 -14.59
N LYS A 158 -0.15 -5.75 -15.08
CA LYS A 158 0.67 -6.95 -15.14
C LYS A 158 1.45 -7.05 -16.46
N LYS A 159 2.66 -7.59 -16.40
CA LYS A 159 3.44 -7.94 -17.59
C LYS A 159 2.66 -8.96 -18.42
N LYS A 160 2.47 -8.68 -19.71
CA LYS A 160 1.91 -9.65 -20.66
C LYS A 160 2.88 -10.83 -20.75
N ARG A 161 2.35 -12.04 -20.59
CA ARG A 161 3.10 -13.29 -20.79
C ARG A 161 3.18 -13.60 -22.27
#